data_AF-A0A961WL30-F1
#
_entry.id   AF-A0A961WL30-F1
#
_cell.length_a   1.000
_cell.length_b   1.000
_cell.length_c   1.000
_cell.angle_alpha   90.00
_cell.angle_beta   90.00
_cell.angle_gamma   90.00
#
_symmetry.space_group_name_H-M   'P 1'
#
loop_
_entity.id
_entity.type
_entity.pdbx_description
1 polymer ?
#
loop_
_entity_poly.entity_id
_entity_poly.type
_entity_poly.pdbx_seq_one_letter_code
_entity_poly.pdbx_strand_id
1 'polypeptide(L)' 'MTRIPDFSTIALDGDAATAPPAASAHTGEAWATPEGIEVKPVYTGADIAGLDFLDTYPGIAPYLRGPYP' A
#
# COMPACT_ATOMS: atom_id res chain seq x y z
N MET A 1 -28.55 20.22 -23.86
CA MET A 1 -28.19 18.83 -23.50
C MET A 1 -27.21 18.87 -22.34
N THR A 2 -27.68 18.67 -21.11
CA THR A 2 -26.82 18.65 -19.91
C THR A 2 -26.09 17.31 -19.82
N ARG A 3 -24.77 17.38 -19.60
CA ARG A 3 -23.78 16.28 -19.67
C ARG A 3 -23.11 16.04 -18.31
N ILE A 4 -23.83 16.28 -17.21
CA ILE A 4 -23.31 16.08 -15.85
C ILE A 4 -23.99 14.83 -15.27
N PRO A 5 -23.23 13.75 -14.99
CA PRO A 5 -23.78 12.53 -14.40
C PRO A 5 -24.16 12.72 -12.92
N ASP A 6 -25.17 11.97 -12.48
CA ASP A 6 -25.61 11.91 -11.07
C ASP A 6 -24.90 10.76 -10.35
N PHE A 7 -23.89 11.10 -9.56
CA PHE A 7 -23.06 10.14 -8.82
C PHE A 7 -23.75 9.53 -7.59
N SER A 8 -24.94 9.98 -7.19
CA SER A 8 -25.69 9.34 -6.10
C SER A 8 -26.28 7.98 -6.50
N THR A 9 -26.37 7.71 -7.80
CA THR A 9 -26.98 6.50 -8.38
C THR A 9 -25.98 5.56 -9.04
N ILE A 10 -24.72 5.99 -9.17
CA ILE A 10 -23.66 5.21 -9.80
C ILE A 10 -22.89 4.49 -8.69
N ALA A 11 -22.92 3.15 -8.72
CA ALA A 11 -22.10 2.35 -7.83
C ALA A 11 -20.62 2.60 -8.14
N LEU A 12 -19.77 2.62 -7.12
CA LEU A 12 -18.35 2.49 -7.34
C LEU A 12 -18.14 1.07 -7.89
N ASP A 13 -17.77 0.94 -9.16
CA ASP A 13 -17.46 -0.34 -9.78
C ASP A 13 -16.34 -0.99 -8.96
N GLY A 14 -16.72 -1.96 -8.12
CA GLY A 14 -15.89 -2.55 -7.07
C GLY A 14 -14.83 -3.52 -7.60
N ASP A 15 -14.62 -3.59 -8.92
CA ASP A 15 -13.43 -4.21 -9.47
C ASP A 15 -12.26 -3.29 -9.15
N ALA A 16 -11.65 -3.57 -7.99
CA ALA A 16 -10.40 -3.01 -7.56
C ALA A 16 -9.42 -3.08 -8.73
N ALA A 17 -9.20 -1.93 -9.36
CA ALA A 17 -8.28 -1.69 -10.44
C ALA A 17 -7.85 -2.97 -11.18
N THR A 18 -8.43 -3.22 -12.36
CA THR A 18 -7.68 -3.83 -13.47
C THR A 18 -6.59 -2.84 -13.91
N ALA A 19 -5.79 -2.37 -12.96
CA ALA A 19 -4.51 -1.80 -13.24
C ALA A 19 -3.70 -2.94 -13.87
N PRO A 20 -2.98 -2.68 -14.97
CA PRO A 20 -1.89 -3.55 -15.38
C PRO A 20 -1.07 -3.91 -14.12
N PRO A 21 -0.47 -5.13 -14.04
CA PRO A 21 0.42 -5.45 -12.93
C PRO A 21 1.34 -4.25 -12.71
N ALA A 22 1.55 -3.87 -11.44
CA ALA A 22 2.22 -2.64 -10.97
C ALA A 22 3.65 -2.38 -11.52
N ALA A 23 4.07 -3.11 -12.55
CA ALA A 23 5.27 -2.98 -13.34
C ALA A 23 5.32 -1.73 -14.25
N SER A 24 4.22 -1.01 -14.51
CA SER A 24 4.17 -0.12 -15.69
C SER A 24 4.12 1.39 -15.48
N ALA A 25 4.39 1.97 -14.30
CA ALA A 25 4.38 3.44 -14.22
C ALA A 25 5.43 4.16 -13.36
N HIS A 26 6.10 3.52 -12.39
CA HIS A 26 7.03 4.24 -11.50
C HIS A 26 8.38 3.52 -11.44
N THR A 27 9.10 3.55 -12.57
CA THR A 27 10.43 2.95 -12.76
C THR A 27 11.56 3.90 -12.31
N GLY A 28 11.44 4.48 -11.12
CA GLY A 28 12.54 5.24 -10.52
C GLY A 28 13.65 4.30 -10.06
N GLU A 29 14.90 4.74 -10.11
CA GLU A 29 16.00 4.02 -9.46
C GLU A 29 15.80 4.04 -7.94
N ALA A 30 16.22 2.98 -7.26
CA ALA A 30 16.16 2.94 -5.80
C ALA A 30 17.05 4.05 -5.23
N TRP A 31 16.57 4.68 -4.15
CA TRP A 31 17.37 5.68 -3.45
C TRP A 31 18.23 5.00 -2.40
N ALA A 32 19.55 5.10 -2.56
CA ALA A 32 20.53 4.68 -1.57
C ALA A 32 20.57 5.67 -0.40
N THR A 33 20.14 5.23 0.78
CA THR A 33 20.21 6.06 1.99
C THR A 33 21.61 6.03 2.62
N PRO A 34 21.98 7.02 3.46
CA PRO A 34 23.25 7.01 4.20
C PRO A 34 23.47 5.77 5.10
N GLU A 35 22.38 5.12 5.50
CA GLU A 35 22.39 3.88 6.29
C GLU A 35 22.67 2.63 5.44
N GLY A 36 22.79 2.77 4.12
CA GLY A 36 23.04 1.66 3.20
C GLY A 36 21.80 0.83 2.87
N ILE A 37 20.60 1.43 2.97
CA ILE A 37 19.32 0.78 2.65
C ILE A 37 18.81 1.35 1.32
N GLU A 38 18.45 0.46 0.40
CA GLU A 38 17.85 0.83 -0.88
C GLU A 38 16.33 1.00 -0.73
N VAL A 39 15.85 2.22 -0.96
CA VAL A 39 14.42 2.54 -0.89
C VAL A 39 13.80 2.45 -2.28
N LYS A 40 12.88 1.49 -2.46
CA LYS A 40 12.15 1.32 -3.73
C LYS A 40 11.19 2.50 -3.93
N PRO A 41 10.96 2.95 -5.18
CA PRO A 41 9.97 4.00 -5.47
C PRO A 41 8.53 3.54 -5.25
N VAL A 42 8.28 2.22 -5.29
CA VAL A 42 6.96 1.61 -5.08
C VAL A 42 7.11 0.32 -4.28
N TYR A 43 6.23 0.15 -3.30
CA TYR A 43 6.03 -1.09 -2.55
C TYR A 43 4.61 -1.60 -2.78
N THR A 44 4.45 -2.91 -2.76
CA THR A 44 3.20 -3.62 -3.09
C THR A 44 2.83 -4.59 -1.98
N GLY A 45 1.67 -5.24 -2.09
CA GLY A 45 1.29 -6.32 -1.17
C GLY A 45 2.28 -7.50 -1.15
N ALA A 46 3.11 -7.66 -2.19
CA ALA A 46 4.16 -8.69 -2.18
C ALA A 46 5.30 -8.36 -1.20
N ASP A 47 5.57 -7.09 -0.92
CA ASP A 47 6.69 -6.68 -0.07
C ASP A 47 6.43 -6.92 1.43
N ILE A 48 5.18 -7.21 1.81
CA ILE A 48 4.81 -7.60 3.18
C ILE A 48 4.61 -9.12 3.33
N ALA A 49 4.81 -9.89 2.27
CA ALA A 49 4.63 -11.33 2.31
C ALA A 49 5.64 -11.98 3.28
N GLY A 50 5.14 -12.83 4.18
CA GLY A 50 5.96 -13.55 5.15
C GLY A 50 6.31 -12.78 6.42
N LEU A 51 5.84 -11.55 6.59
CA LEU A 51 5.92 -10.84 7.87
C LEU A 51 4.90 -11.41 8.85
N ASP A 52 5.36 -11.86 10.02
CA ASP A 52 4.55 -12.55 11.04
C ASP A 52 3.92 -11.60 12.08
N PHE A 53 4.22 -10.29 12.00
CA PHE A 53 3.84 -9.29 13.00
C PHE A 53 2.83 -8.25 12.51
N LEU A 54 2.21 -8.44 11.34
CA LEU A 54 1.29 -7.47 10.73
C LEU A 54 0.00 -7.30 11.56
N ASP A 55 -0.56 -8.41 12.05
CA ASP A 55 -1.85 -8.46 12.75
C ASP A 55 -1.71 -8.51 14.29
N THR A 56 -0.81 -7.69 14.83
CA THR A 56 -0.53 -7.59 16.27
C THR A 56 -1.18 -6.36 16.93
N TYR A 57 -1.25 -6.35 18.27
CA TYR A 57 -1.80 -5.25 19.08
C TYR A 57 -0.70 -4.55 19.91
N PRO A 58 -0.85 -3.25 20.22
CA PRO A 58 0.05 -2.57 21.14
C PRO A 58 -0.08 -3.15 22.56
N GLY A 59 1.00 -3.07 23.35
CA GLY A 59 1.03 -3.63 24.72
C GLY A 59 1.14 -5.16 24.81
N ILE A 60 1.31 -5.86 23.68
CA ILE A 60 1.54 -7.31 23.61
C ILE A 60 2.89 -7.57 22.92
N ALA A 61 3.68 -8.53 23.42
CA ALA A 61 4.95 -8.93 22.81
C ALA A 61 4.75 -9.29 21.32
N PRO A 62 5.63 -8.88 20.40
CA PRO A 62 6.94 -8.24 20.59
C PRO A 62 6.91 -6.70 20.70
N TYR A 63 5.75 -6.11 20.97
CA TYR A 63 5.58 -4.66 21.20
C TYR A 63 5.92 -3.77 20.00
N LEU A 64 5.83 -4.30 18.78
CA LEU A 64 6.10 -3.54 17.55
C LEU A 64 5.25 -2.26 17.43
N ARG A 65 4.01 -2.31 17.91
CA ARG A 65 3.07 -1.16 17.91
C ARG A 65 3.15 -0.29 19.16
N GLY A 66 4.14 -0.53 20.03
CA GLY A 66 4.37 0.21 21.27
C GLY A 66 4.05 -0.60 22.54
N PRO A 67 4.56 -0.16 23.71
CA PRO A 67 4.46 -0.91 24.96
C PRO A 67 3.14 -0.73 25.74
N TYR A 68 2.29 0.23 25.38
CA TYR A 68 1.03 0.54 26.08
C TYR A 68 -0.18 0.31 25.16
N PRO A 69 -1.31 -0.25 25.64
CA PRO A 69 -2.53 -0.47 24.84
C PRO A 69 -3.21 0.81 24.32
#